data_AF-A0A7V1N869-F1
#
_entry.id   AF-A0A7V1N869-F1
#
_cell.length_a   1.000
_cell.length_b   1.000
_cell.length_c   1.000
_cell.angle_alpha   90.00
_cell.angle_beta   90.00
_cell.angle_gamma   90.00
#
_symmetry.space_group_name_H-M   'P 1'
#
loop_
_entity.id
_entity.type
_entity.pdbx_description
1 polymer ?
#
loop_
_entity_poly.entity_id
_entity_poly.type
_entity_poly.pdbx_seq_one_letter_code
_entity_poly.pdbx_strand_id
1 'polypeptide(L)'
;MNIRFVASAALLASALWLQAAQPLEARAENACVACHTEMTPELVEAFGQDPHAGEKSCAGCHGGNPAADPEDMDAAHETADFAPPPWTAAKSVERCGGCHVAEKKRFIHGPHKAAATADGPGDAPGCTGCHTPHPVHRVNAKDSPVRVTQVPMTCGRCHADAEMMGRYGIPSKIVNQYRSSVHGRALLDERNAGAPACTGCHGAHGTFNRQAGGFDKACSRCHSFQAQAFARSRHKRAWEVTKAPVCITCHGNHDIRSPGLGLIGTGEGSICGKCHNPGEEPDKMKNLLATLEEEYLRGQEVLILAEKAHRDVESELVVLEQVRDQLHRARRAVHYFNVDRLKVEVDKGLAIGRRLSTSVEELLTESSCITCHQELDEELTGAFQDDIHAIREVSCQGCHGGNPLLKGEEAMSRAEGFIGVPRRPGDVADYCGRCHSDADYMRKFDPGVPTDQAEKFKLSGHGRALGRNPKDGNVANCIECHGVHGIRKVKDPLSPVYDANVPATCDRCHGNPERMNPYGILTDPFEGYRESVHGVALLKEGDLSAPACNDCHGNHGVLPPGLRSISFVCGQCH
;
A
#
# COMPACT_ATOMS: atom_id res chain seq x y z
N MET A 1 -17.37 -60.13 -11.53
CA MET A 1 -18.31 -61.02 -10.82
C MET A 1 -19.13 -60.18 -9.84
N ASN A 2 -20.39 -59.95 -10.19
CA ASN A 2 -21.56 -59.57 -9.37
C ASN A 2 -21.53 -58.38 -8.38
N ILE A 3 -22.13 -57.30 -8.87
CA ILE A 3 -23.21 -56.48 -8.27
C ILE A 3 -24.00 -57.18 -7.13
N ARG A 4 -24.29 -56.45 -6.04
CA ARG A 4 -25.63 -56.42 -5.40
C ARG A 4 -25.80 -55.26 -4.40
N PHE A 5 -26.65 -54.30 -4.81
CA PHE A 5 -27.50 -53.47 -3.96
C PHE A 5 -28.31 -54.34 -2.98
N VAL A 6 -28.64 -53.80 -1.79
CA VAL A 6 -30.03 -53.57 -1.32
C VAL A 6 -30.00 -52.59 -0.14
N ALA A 7 -30.79 -51.52 -0.27
CA ALA A 7 -31.15 -50.55 0.76
C ALA A 7 -32.09 -51.14 1.82
N SER A 8 -32.02 -50.65 3.07
CA SER A 8 -33.20 -50.36 3.91
C SER A 8 -32.81 -49.75 5.25
N ALA A 9 -33.67 -48.82 5.71
CA ALA A 9 -33.80 -48.23 7.04
C ALA A 9 -33.26 -46.81 7.23
N ALA A 10 -33.84 -45.89 6.45
CA ALA A 10 -34.16 -44.55 6.93
C ALA A 10 -35.20 -44.68 8.06
N LEU A 11 -34.84 -44.26 9.28
CA LEU A 11 -35.68 -43.81 10.39
C LEU A 11 -34.78 -43.77 11.64
N LEU A 12 -34.28 -42.58 12.01
CA LEU A 12 -33.77 -42.16 13.35
C LEU A 12 -32.70 -41.05 13.27
N ALA A 13 -32.89 -40.01 12.44
CA ALA A 13 -32.00 -38.84 12.46
C ALA A 13 -32.74 -37.52 12.19
N SER A 14 -33.95 -37.39 12.73
CA SER A 14 -34.77 -36.17 12.61
C SER A 14 -35.49 -35.83 13.92
N ALA A 15 -34.77 -35.89 15.04
CA ALA A 15 -35.28 -35.49 16.36
C ALA A 15 -34.24 -34.73 17.21
N LEU A 16 -33.32 -33.98 16.59
CA LEU A 16 -32.32 -33.17 17.32
C LEU A 16 -32.17 -31.74 16.77
N TRP A 17 -33.15 -31.28 15.98
CA TRP A 17 -33.27 -29.88 15.55
C TRP A 17 -34.66 -29.37 15.86
N LEU A 18 -34.99 -29.35 17.14
CA LEU A 18 -36.03 -28.49 17.72
C LEU A 18 -35.71 -28.29 19.21
N GLN A 19 -34.50 -27.80 19.52
CA GLN A 19 -34.38 -26.98 20.71
C GLN A 19 -35.04 -25.65 20.37
N ALA A 20 -36.36 -25.64 20.59
CA ALA A 20 -37.14 -24.45 20.75
C ALA A 20 -36.33 -23.42 21.54
N ALA A 21 -36.35 -22.17 21.07
CA ALA A 21 -36.23 -21.04 21.96
C ALA A 21 -37.13 -21.33 23.16
N GLN A 22 -36.52 -21.70 24.29
CA GLN A 22 -37.28 -21.84 25.51
C GLN A 22 -37.83 -20.46 25.83
N PRO A 23 -39.14 -20.34 26.14
CA PRO A 23 -39.69 -19.08 26.59
C PRO A 23 -38.94 -18.62 27.83
N LEU A 24 -39.05 -17.34 28.12
CA LEU A 24 -38.56 -16.62 29.31
C LEU A 24 -39.15 -17.15 30.65
N GLU A 25 -39.43 -18.44 30.78
CA GLU A 25 -40.19 -19.09 31.87
C GLU A 25 -39.30 -19.65 32.99
N ALA A 26 -37.97 -19.53 32.89
CA ALA A 26 -37.04 -19.82 33.99
C ALA A 26 -36.53 -18.54 34.68
N ARG A 27 -37.26 -17.42 34.59
CA ARG A 27 -37.09 -16.27 35.48
C ARG A 27 -37.58 -16.69 36.87
N ALA A 28 -36.64 -17.07 37.72
CA ALA A 28 -36.78 -17.44 39.12
C ALA A 28 -38.13 -17.05 39.77
N GLU A 29 -38.93 -18.06 40.14
CA GLU A 29 -40.05 -17.92 41.07
C GLU A 29 -39.53 -17.29 42.38
N ASN A 30 -39.63 -15.97 42.51
CA ASN A 30 -39.39 -15.26 43.75
C ASN A 30 -40.39 -14.10 43.88
N ALA A 31 -40.76 -13.79 45.11
CA ALA A 31 -41.78 -12.79 45.45
C ALA A 31 -41.52 -11.43 44.81
N CYS A 32 -40.23 -11.07 44.70
CA CYS A 32 -39.80 -9.81 44.10
C CYS A 32 -40.20 -9.71 42.63
N VAL A 33 -39.90 -10.73 41.81
CA VAL A 33 -40.23 -10.70 40.36
C VAL A 33 -41.74 -10.77 40.15
N ALA A 34 -42.45 -11.61 40.91
CA ALA A 34 -43.90 -11.75 40.80
C ALA A 34 -44.62 -10.41 41.06
N CYS A 35 -44.36 -9.79 42.22
CA CYS A 35 -44.99 -8.54 42.61
C CYS A 35 -44.55 -7.36 41.69
N HIS A 36 -43.26 -7.24 41.40
CA HIS A 36 -42.77 -6.13 40.55
C HIS A 36 -43.10 -6.28 39.07
N THR A 37 -43.50 -7.46 38.59
CA THR A 37 -44.02 -7.59 37.22
C THR A 37 -45.37 -6.88 37.09
N GLU A 38 -46.17 -6.85 38.16
CA GLU A 38 -47.44 -6.13 38.17
C GLU A 38 -47.27 -4.65 38.53
N MET A 39 -46.41 -4.33 39.51
CA MET A 39 -46.24 -2.96 40.00
C MET A 39 -45.30 -2.09 39.16
N THR A 40 -44.21 -2.67 38.65
CA THR A 40 -43.14 -1.95 37.93
C THR A 40 -42.57 -2.85 36.81
N PRO A 41 -43.38 -3.23 35.81
CA PRO A 41 -42.98 -4.18 34.77
C PRO A 41 -41.69 -3.78 34.05
N GLU A 42 -41.45 -2.47 33.88
CA GLU A 42 -40.26 -1.94 33.22
C GLU A 42 -38.97 -2.24 34.02
N LEU A 43 -39.04 -2.30 35.35
CA LEU A 43 -37.90 -2.65 36.21
C LEU A 43 -37.51 -4.11 36.03
N VAL A 44 -38.49 -5.01 35.99
CA VAL A 44 -38.27 -6.45 35.78
C VAL A 44 -37.75 -6.71 34.37
N GLU A 45 -38.27 -5.97 33.38
CA GLU A 45 -37.76 -6.00 32.02
C GLU A 45 -36.31 -5.52 31.95
N ALA A 46 -35.99 -4.37 32.55
CA ALA A 46 -34.65 -3.81 32.59
C ALA A 46 -33.66 -4.76 33.28
N PHE A 47 -34.00 -5.32 34.45
CA PHE A 47 -33.14 -6.31 35.11
C PHE A 47 -32.96 -7.58 34.26
N GLY A 48 -33.95 -7.96 33.45
CA GLY A 48 -33.80 -9.07 32.50
C GLY A 48 -32.70 -8.88 31.46
N GLN A 49 -32.31 -7.63 31.20
CA GLN A 49 -31.23 -7.28 30.29
C GLN A 49 -29.87 -7.18 31.01
N ASP A 50 -29.84 -7.34 32.33
CA ASP A 50 -28.61 -7.32 33.10
C ASP A 50 -27.72 -8.53 32.80
N PRO A 51 -26.40 -8.36 32.73
CA PRO A 51 -25.43 -9.44 32.74
C PRO A 51 -25.50 -10.32 34.00
N HIS A 52 -26.12 -9.82 35.07
CA HIS A 52 -26.35 -10.54 36.31
C HIS A 52 -27.63 -11.39 36.29
N ALA A 53 -28.51 -11.17 35.31
CA ALA A 53 -29.73 -11.95 35.15
C ALA A 53 -29.36 -13.43 34.96
N GLY A 54 -29.92 -14.30 35.81
CA GLY A 54 -29.65 -15.74 35.83
C GLY A 54 -28.55 -16.18 36.80
N GLU A 55 -27.62 -15.30 37.19
CA GLU A 55 -26.60 -15.58 38.21
C GLU A 55 -26.92 -14.94 39.57
N LYS A 56 -27.66 -13.83 39.57
CA LYS A 56 -28.11 -13.10 40.76
C LYS A 56 -29.61 -12.86 40.70
N SER A 57 -30.23 -12.76 41.88
CA SER A 57 -31.62 -12.31 42.06
C SER A 57 -31.64 -10.83 42.47
N CYS A 58 -32.82 -10.22 42.46
CA CYS A 58 -33.03 -8.86 42.99
C CYS A 58 -32.48 -8.74 44.42
N ALA A 59 -32.76 -9.75 45.26
CA ALA A 59 -32.26 -9.82 46.63
C ALA A 59 -30.74 -9.96 46.73
N GLY A 60 -30.08 -10.51 45.71
CA GLY A 60 -28.61 -10.58 45.65
C GLY A 60 -27.94 -9.20 45.62
N CYS A 61 -28.64 -8.16 45.17
CA CYS A 61 -28.14 -6.78 45.13
C CYS A 61 -28.81 -5.90 46.19
N HIS A 62 -30.12 -6.07 46.39
CA HIS A 62 -30.93 -5.22 47.27
C HIS A 62 -31.16 -5.79 48.66
N GLY A 63 -30.83 -7.06 48.94
CA GLY A 63 -31.32 -7.75 50.15
C GLY A 63 -32.84 -8.00 50.07
N GLY A 64 -33.50 -8.21 51.21
CA GLY A 64 -34.92 -8.57 51.21
C GLY A 64 -35.14 -10.07 51.22
N ASN A 65 -36.40 -10.48 51.43
CA ASN A 65 -36.77 -11.88 51.46
C ASN A 65 -37.44 -12.32 50.14
N PRO A 66 -36.70 -12.97 49.23
CA PRO A 66 -37.26 -13.43 47.96
C PRO A 66 -38.27 -14.60 48.12
N ALA A 67 -38.33 -15.22 49.30
CA ALA A 67 -39.23 -16.31 49.64
C ALA A 67 -40.48 -15.86 50.42
N ALA A 68 -40.68 -14.55 50.58
CA ALA A 68 -41.90 -14.00 51.16
C ALA A 68 -43.13 -14.32 50.28
N ASP A 69 -44.33 -14.12 50.82
CA ASP A 69 -45.55 -14.16 50.02
C ASP A 69 -45.53 -12.99 49.02
N PRO A 70 -45.73 -13.20 47.70
CA PRO A 70 -45.83 -12.12 46.73
C PRO A 70 -46.92 -11.08 47.02
N GLU A 71 -47.94 -11.43 47.80
CA GLU A 71 -49.00 -10.51 48.25
C GLU A 71 -48.61 -9.72 49.52
N ASP A 72 -47.53 -10.11 50.20
CA ASP A 72 -47.05 -9.48 51.44
C ASP A 72 -45.73 -8.71 51.20
N MET A 73 -45.89 -7.46 50.78
CA MET A 73 -44.77 -6.54 50.52
C MET A 73 -43.90 -6.31 51.75
N ASP A 74 -44.49 -6.21 52.95
CA ASP A 74 -43.77 -5.90 54.18
C ASP A 74 -42.86 -7.07 54.56
N ALA A 75 -43.34 -8.31 54.43
CA ALA A 75 -42.53 -9.51 54.63
C ALA A 75 -41.32 -9.60 53.67
N ALA A 76 -41.42 -9.04 52.46
CA ALA A 76 -40.32 -9.00 51.50
C ALA A 76 -39.29 -7.89 51.80
N HIS A 77 -39.73 -6.74 52.32
CA HIS A 77 -38.90 -5.53 52.47
C HIS A 77 -38.41 -5.24 53.89
N GLU A 78 -39.08 -5.71 54.95
CA GLU A 78 -38.70 -5.49 56.36
C GLU A 78 -37.57 -6.42 56.84
N THR A 79 -36.52 -6.56 56.03
CA THR A 79 -35.31 -7.30 56.41
C THR A 79 -34.17 -6.34 56.71
N ALA A 80 -33.31 -6.69 57.67
CA ALA A 80 -32.21 -5.83 58.10
C ALA A 80 -31.18 -5.55 56.98
N ASP A 81 -31.11 -6.40 55.96
CA ASP A 81 -30.20 -6.29 54.82
C ASP A 81 -30.85 -5.66 53.58
N PHE A 82 -32.16 -5.35 53.60
CA PHE A 82 -32.82 -4.66 52.50
C PHE A 82 -32.30 -3.22 52.32
N ALA A 83 -31.95 -2.86 51.09
CA ALA A 83 -31.48 -1.54 50.69
C ALA A 83 -32.24 -1.06 49.45
N PRO A 84 -33.36 -0.35 49.64
CA PRO A 84 -34.11 0.22 48.54
C PRO A 84 -33.37 1.40 47.90
N PRO A 85 -33.58 1.65 46.60
CA PRO A 85 -33.12 2.88 45.95
C PRO A 85 -33.90 4.12 46.48
N PRO A 86 -33.35 5.35 46.36
CA PRO A 86 -32.07 5.68 45.75
C PRO A 86 -30.88 5.34 46.66
N TRP A 87 -29.90 4.63 46.11
CA TRP A 87 -28.66 4.34 46.83
C TRP A 87 -27.79 5.60 46.94
N THR A 88 -27.24 5.83 48.14
CA THR A 88 -26.16 6.79 48.31
C THR A 88 -24.90 6.30 47.58
N ALA A 89 -23.98 7.23 47.29
CA ALA A 89 -22.70 6.89 46.68
C ALA A 89 -21.95 5.80 47.49
N ALA A 90 -21.92 5.95 48.82
CA ALA A 90 -21.28 4.99 49.72
C ALA A 90 -21.98 3.61 49.67
N LYS A 91 -23.32 3.59 49.67
CA LYS A 91 -24.09 2.34 49.59
C LYS A 91 -23.85 1.63 48.26
N SER A 92 -23.73 2.36 47.15
CA SER A 92 -23.39 1.76 45.84
C SER A 92 -22.01 1.09 45.84
N VAL A 93 -21.00 1.71 46.46
CA VAL A 93 -19.64 1.16 46.57
C VAL A 93 -19.60 -0.05 47.51
N GLU A 94 -20.40 -0.02 48.58
CA GLU A 94 -20.57 -1.13 49.51
C GLU A 94 -21.17 -2.35 48.82
N ARG A 95 -22.35 -2.19 48.17
CA ARG A 95 -23.12 -3.28 47.55
C ARG A 95 -22.38 -3.90 46.38
N CYS A 96 -21.95 -3.11 45.39
CA CYS A 96 -21.21 -3.63 44.24
C CYS A 96 -19.84 -4.20 44.66
N GLY A 97 -19.17 -3.51 45.59
CA GLY A 97 -17.83 -3.89 46.04
C GLY A 97 -17.76 -5.12 46.96
N GLY A 98 -18.91 -5.63 47.44
CA GLY A 98 -18.98 -6.90 48.15
C GLY A 98 -18.59 -8.09 47.27
N CYS A 99 -18.94 -8.03 45.98
CA CYS A 99 -18.54 -9.02 44.97
C CYS A 99 -17.36 -8.52 44.11
N HIS A 100 -17.34 -7.25 43.71
CA HIS A 100 -16.28 -6.65 42.89
C HIS A 100 -15.13 -6.08 43.74
N VAL A 101 -14.55 -6.92 44.60
CA VAL A 101 -13.58 -6.51 45.63
C VAL A 101 -12.34 -5.83 45.04
N ALA A 102 -11.82 -6.35 43.92
CA ALA A 102 -10.66 -5.77 43.24
C ALA A 102 -10.94 -4.34 42.75
N GLU A 103 -12.15 -4.11 42.24
CA GLU A 103 -12.55 -2.81 41.70
C GLU A 103 -12.85 -1.81 42.82
N LYS A 104 -13.52 -2.25 43.89
CA LYS A 104 -13.65 -1.47 45.13
C LYS A 104 -12.29 -1.05 45.65
N LYS A 105 -11.33 -1.98 45.72
CA LYS A 105 -9.97 -1.70 46.18
C LYS A 105 -9.33 -0.60 45.32
N ARG A 106 -9.42 -0.66 43.99
CA ARG A 106 -8.89 0.41 43.14
C ARG A 106 -9.61 1.74 43.40
N PHE A 107 -10.94 1.70 43.54
CA PHE A 107 -11.78 2.90 43.63
C PHE A 107 -11.51 3.73 44.88
N ILE A 108 -11.42 3.07 46.03
CA ILE A 108 -11.15 3.74 47.32
C ILE A 108 -9.72 4.28 47.44
N HIS A 109 -8.80 3.85 46.57
CA HIS A 109 -7.47 4.43 46.44
C HIS A 109 -7.44 5.58 45.42
N GLY A 110 -8.58 5.91 44.80
CA GLY A 110 -8.80 7.00 43.84
C GLY A 110 -9.21 8.34 44.48
N PRO A 111 -9.22 9.45 43.71
CA PRO A 111 -9.62 10.77 44.19
C PRO A 111 -11.12 10.84 44.52
N HIS A 112 -11.94 9.98 43.91
CA HIS A 112 -13.37 9.85 44.23
C HIS A 112 -13.64 9.03 45.50
N LYS A 113 -12.62 8.63 46.27
CA LYS A 113 -12.80 7.84 47.50
C LYS A 113 -13.71 8.50 48.54
N ALA A 114 -13.88 9.82 48.50
CA ALA A 114 -14.82 10.52 49.39
C ALA A 114 -16.27 10.05 49.19
N ALA A 115 -16.61 9.52 48.00
CA ALA A 115 -17.89 8.85 47.74
C ALA A 115 -18.09 7.57 48.57
N ALA A 116 -17.01 6.98 49.11
CA ALA A 116 -17.05 5.76 49.92
C ALA A 116 -17.13 6.04 51.44
N THR A 117 -17.18 7.30 51.86
CA THR A 117 -17.28 7.72 53.27
C THR A 117 -18.62 8.39 53.56
N ALA A 118 -19.25 8.07 54.69
CA ALA A 118 -20.54 8.65 55.10
C ALA A 118 -20.48 10.17 55.33
N ASP A 119 -19.29 10.72 55.62
CA ASP A 119 -19.04 12.12 55.95
C ASP A 119 -18.56 12.99 54.77
N GLY A 120 -18.52 12.43 53.55
CA GLY A 120 -18.09 13.17 52.36
C GLY A 120 -19.18 14.13 51.86
N PRO A 121 -18.84 15.25 51.20
CA PRO A 121 -19.81 16.02 50.43
C PRO A 121 -20.50 15.06 49.44
N GLY A 122 -21.82 14.89 49.60
CA GLY A 122 -22.60 13.81 48.98
C GLY A 122 -22.74 13.87 47.46
N ASP A 123 -21.95 14.70 46.79
CA ASP A 123 -21.96 14.91 45.33
C ASP A 123 -20.80 14.20 44.61
N ALA A 124 -19.89 13.53 45.33
CA ALA A 124 -18.91 12.64 44.72
C ALA A 124 -19.60 11.34 44.21
N PRO A 125 -19.34 10.91 42.96
CA PRO A 125 -20.06 9.79 42.37
C PRO A 125 -19.60 8.44 42.94
N GLY A 126 -20.57 7.57 43.28
CA GLY A 126 -20.35 6.14 43.57
C GLY A 126 -20.34 5.29 42.29
N CYS A 127 -20.49 3.96 42.42
CA CYS A 127 -20.50 3.03 41.28
C CYS A 127 -21.59 3.38 40.26
N THR A 128 -22.78 3.71 40.74
CA THR A 128 -23.96 4.09 39.92
C THR A 128 -23.85 5.51 39.33
N GLY A 129 -22.85 6.30 39.73
CA GLY A 129 -22.55 7.58 39.10
C GLY A 129 -21.87 7.44 37.73
N CYS A 130 -21.24 6.29 37.48
CA CYS A 130 -20.62 5.98 36.19
C CYS A 130 -21.32 4.82 35.47
N HIS A 131 -21.81 3.82 36.21
CA HIS A 131 -22.57 2.69 35.68
C HIS A 131 -24.07 2.91 35.82
N THR A 132 -24.86 2.36 34.91
CA THR A 132 -26.32 2.29 35.06
C THR A 132 -26.68 1.27 36.16
N PRO A 133 -27.69 1.56 37.00
CA PRO A 133 -28.17 0.62 38.00
C PRO A 133 -29.02 -0.50 37.40
N HIS A 134 -29.96 -0.18 36.49
CA HIS A 134 -30.70 -1.15 35.67
C HIS A 134 -31.04 -0.50 34.30
N PRO A 135 -30.81 -1.17 33.17
CA PRO A 135 -29.98 -2.36 33.09
C PRO A 135 -28.50 -2.03 33.39
N VAL A 136 -27.81 -2.85 34.17
CA VAL A 136 -26.35 -2.74 34.30
C VAL A 136 -25.73 -3.19 32.99
N HIS A 137 -25.03 -2.31 32.27
CA HIS A 137 -24.42 -2.73 30.99
C HIS A 137 -23.02 -3.32 31.16
N ARG A 138 -22.69 -4.34 30.35
CA ARG A 138 -21.27 -4.74 30.15
C ARG A 138 -20.47 -3.53 29.66
N VAL A 139 -19.21 -3.41 30.09
CA VAL A 139 -18.38 -2.23 29.80
C VAL A 139 -18.19 -1.92 28.30
N ASN A 140 -18.28 -2.95 27.44
CA ASN A 140 -18.15 -2.80 25.98
C ASN A 140 -19.50 -2.75 25.26
N ALA A 141 -20.62 -2.86 25.96
CA ALA A 141 -21.95 -2.80 25.37
C ALA A 141 -22.22 -1.42 24.79
N LYS A 142 -23.00 -1.36 23.71
CA LYS A 142 -23.27 -0.12 22.97
C LYS A 142 -23.87 0.97 23.87
N ASP A 143 -24.78 0.57 24.75
CA ASP A 143 -25.52 1.50 25.60
C ASP A 143 -24.84 1.72 26.97
N SER A 144 -23.64 1.14 27.15
CA SER A 144 -22.88 1.33 28.39
C SER A 144 -22.34 2.77 28.49
N PRO A 145 -22.62 3.49 29.61
CA PRO A 145 -22.05 4.81 29.85
C PRO A 145 -20.53 4.78 30.03
N VAL A 146 -19.95 3.63 30.38
CA VAL A 146 -18.51 3.44 30.55
C VAL A 146 -17.84 2.83 29.32
N ARG A 147 -18.57 2.67 28.21
CA ARG A 147 -17.95 2.31 26.92
C ARG A 147 -16.95 3.40 26.53
N VAL A 148 -15.83 3.01 25.93
CA VAL A 148 -14.71 3.93 25.61
C VAL A 148 -15.16 5.23 24.93
N THR A 149 -16.11 5.16 24.00
CA THR A 149 -16.66 6.32 23.28
C THR A 149 -17.61 7.20 24.11
N GLN A 150 -18.15 6.67 25.22
CA GLN A 150 -19.05 7.37 26.14
C GLN A 150 -18.32 7.94 27.37
N VAL A 151 -17.15 7.39 27.72
CA VAL A 151 -16.35 7.83 28.87
C VAL A 151 -16.19 9.37 28.96
N PRO A 152 -15.85 10.12 27.88
CA PRO A 152 -15.73 11.57 27.97
C PRO A 152 -17.02 12.27 28.41
N MET A 153 -18.19 11.76 27.97
CA MET A 153 -19.49 12.30 28.37
C MET A 153 -19.83 11.92 29.81
N THR A 154 -19.57 10.67 30.20
CA THR A 154 -19.80 10.19 31.57
C THR A 154 -19.00 10.97 32.60
N CYS A 155 -17.71 11.22 32.34
CA CYS A 155 -16.89 12.10 33.19
C CYS A 155 -17.34 13.56 33.07
N GLY A 156 -17.73 14.00 31.87
CA GLY A 156 -18.16 15.36 31.56
C GLY A 156 -19.36 15.85 32.35
N ARG A 157 -20.29 14.96 32.72
CA ARG A 157 -21.45 15.30 33.56
C ARG A 157 -21.09 16.04 34.85
N CYS A 158 -19.92 15.76 35.42
CA CYS A 158 -19.41 16.43 36.62
C CYS A 158 -18.19 17.29 36.30
N HIS A 159 -17.23 16.79 35.52
CA HIS A 159 -15.96 17.49 35.29
C HIS A 159 -16.05 18.66 34.30
N ALA A 160 -17.19 18.85 33.62
CA ALA A 160 -17.46 20.06 32.82
C ALA A 160 -18.29 21.11 33.59
N ASP A 161 -18.82 20.77 34.77
CA ASP A 161 -19.59 21.69 35.61
C ASP A 161 -18.64 22.61 36.39
N ALA A 162 -18.69 23.91 36.08
CA ALA A 162 -17.82 24.90 36.69
C ALA A 162 -18.11 25.17 38.17
N GLU A 163 -19.37 25.08 38.59
CA GLU A 163 -19.77 25.30 39.97
C GLU A 163 -19.36 24.11 40.83
N MET A 164 -19.68 22.89 40.38
CA MET A 164 -19.29 21.66 41.07
C MET A 164 -17.77 21.55 41.17
N MET A 165 -17.04 21.69 40.06
CA MET A 165 -15.58 21.57 40.08
C MET A 165 -14.90 22.72 40.82
N GLY A 166 -15.50 23.92 40.81
CA GLY A 166 -15.03 25.08 41.57
C GLY A 166 -14.97 24.82 43.07
N ARG A 167 -15.96 24.11 43.64
CA ARG A 167 -15.97 23.70 45.06
C ARG A 167 -14.78 22.82 45.46
N TYR A 168 -14.18 22.13 44.49
CA TYR A 168 -13.04 21.24 44.69
C TYR A 168 -11.70 21.81 44.17
N GLY A 169 -11.70 23.04 43.65
CA GLY A 169 -10.51 23.64 43.02
C GLY A 169 -10.04 22.88 41.77
N ILE A 170 -10.93 22.16 41.10
CA ILE A 170 -10.62 21.39 39.89
C ILE A 170 -10.96 22.25 38.65
N PRO A 171 -10.08 22.32 37.63
CA PRO A 171 -10.41 23.04 36.40
C PRO A 171 -11.54 22.36 35.62
N SER A 172 -12.65 23.04 35.38
CA SER A 172 -13.81 22.51 34.63
C SER A 172 -13.63 22.49 33.10
N LYS A 173 -12.63 23.21 32.58
CA LYS A 173 -12.38 23.29 31.13
C LYS A 173 -11.73 22.03 30.54
N ILE A 174 -11.32 21.08 31.39
CA ILE A 174 -10.54 19.89 31.01
C ILE A 174 -11.27 19.03 29.96
N VAL A 175 -12.59 18.88 30.08
CA VAL A 175 -13.39 18.06 29.16
C VAL A 175 -13.42 18.67 27.76
N ASN A 176 -13.54 20.00 27.68
CA ASN A 176 -13.52 20.73 26.41
C ASN A 176 -12.11 20.74 25.80
N GLN A 177 -11.07 20.86 26.62
CA GLN A 177 -9.69 20.71 26.19
C GLN A 177 -9.46 19.31 25.59
N TYR A 178 -9.88 18.26 26.29
CA TYR A 178 -9.82 16.89 25.79
C TYR A 178 -10.53 16.74 24.45
N ARG A 179 -11.76 17.24 24.32
CA ARG A 179 -12.51 17.21 23.07
C ARG A 179 -11.74 17.86 21.92
N SER A 180 -11.04 18.97 22.18
CA SER A 180 -10.21 19.67 21.19
C SER A 180 -8.85 19.02 20.90
N SER A 181 -8.44 18.03 21.72
CA SER A 181 -7.17 17.32 21.53
C SER A 181 -7.25 16.33 20.37
N VAL A 182 -6.08 15.86 19.91
CA VAL A 182 -5.98 14.80 18.90
C VAL A 182 -6.68 13.51 19.32
N HIS A 183 -6.59 13.13 20.60
CA HIS A 183 -7.22 11.92 21.10
C HIS A 183 -8.73 12.09 21.21
N GLY A 184 -9.20 13.27 21.63
CA GLY A 184 -10.63 13.59 21.70
C GLY A 184 -11.28 13.62 20.32
N ARG A 185 -10.67 14.28 19.33
CA ARG A 185 -11.16 14.28 17.95
C ARG A 185 -11.16 12.87 17.35
N ALA A 186 -10.08 12.12 17.51
CA ALA A 186 -10.03 10.74 17.04
C ALA A 186 -11.13 9.86 17.67
N LEU A 187 -11.33 9.97 18.99
CA LEU A 187 -12.33 9.16 19.69
C LEU A 187 -13.78 9.57 19.38
N LEU A 188 -14.06 10.88 19.38
CA LEU A 188 -15.42 11.42 19.34
C LEU A 188 -15.89 11.77 17.93
N ASP A 189 -15.02 12.39 17.12
CA ASP A 189 -15.38 12.88 15.78
C ASP A 189 -15.14 11.78 14.73
N GLU A 190 -13.97 11.13 14.77
CA GLU A 190 -13.61 10.04 13.84
C GLU A 190 -14.17 8.67 14.28
N ARG A 191 -14.76 8.59 15.49
CA ARG A 191 -15.30 7.34 16.09
C ARG A 191 -14.28 6.21 16.22
N ASN A 192 -13.00 6.55 16.38
CA ASN A 192 -11.93 5.59 16.56
C ASN A 192 -11.90 5.09 18.01
N ALA A 193 -12.50 3.93 18.28
CA ALA A 193 -12.51 3.31 19.61
C ALA A 193 -11.12 2.89 20.13
N GLY A 194 -10.10 2.89 19.27
CA GLY A 194 -8.70 2.69 19.67
C GLY A 194 -8.03 3.93 20.25
N ALA A 195 -8.62 5.12 20.08
CA ALA A 195 -8.12 6.36 20.68
C ALA A 195 -8.38 6.37 22.21
N PRO A 196 -7.44 6.86 23.02
CA PRO A 196 -7.58 6.81 24.48
C PRO A 196 -8.63 7.81 24.98
N ALA A 197 -9.62 7.30 25.71
CA ALA A 197 -10.52 8.10 26.54
C ALA A 197 -9.82 8.58 27.84
N CYS A 198 -10.54 9.34 28.69
CA CYS A 198 -10.01 9.83 29.97
C CYS A 198 -9.40 8.70 30.84
N THR A 199 -10.04 7.53 30.83
CA THR A 199 -9.61 6.33 31.58
C THR A 199 -8.37 5.67 31.00
N GLY A 200 -8.01 5.94 29.74
CA GLY A 200 -6.76 5.47 29.12
C GLY A 200 -5.52 6.07 29.77
N CYS A 201 -5.63 7.34 30.21
CA CYS A 201 -4.54 8.06 30.86
C CYS A 201 -4.64 8.08 32.39
N HIS A 202 -5.84 8.14 32.96
CA HIS A 202 -6.06 8.28 34.40
C HIS A 202 -6.40 6.95 35.10
N GLY A 203 -6.88 5.92 34.37
CA GLY A 203 -7.40 4.67 34.93
C GLY A 203 -8.93 4.71 35.15
N ALA A 204 -9.61 3.56 35.07
CA ALA A 204 -11.08 3.51 35.11
C ALA A 204 -11.68 3.56 36.53
N HIS A 205 -11.08 2.83 37.48
CA HIS A 205 -11.59 2.70 38.84
C HIS A 205 -10.59 3.24 39.88
N GLY A 206 -9.73 4.21 39.58
CA GLY A 206 -8.68 4.61 40.53
C GLY A 206 -7.82 5.76 40.02
N THR A 207 -8.47 6.85 39.62
CA THR A 207 -7.90 7.93 38.81
C THR A 207 -6.74 8.67 39.48
N PHE A 208 -5.52 8.16 39.39
CA PHE A 208 -4.31 8.86 39.84
C PHE A 208 -3.27 8.98 38.75
N ASN A 209 -2.96 10.23 38.40
CA ASN A 209 -1.68 10.58 37.83
C ASN A 209 -1.16 11.88 38.48
N ARG A 210 -0.66 11.79 39.74
CA ARG A 210 -0.19 12.96 40.51
C ARG A 210 1.33 13.14 40.52
N GLN A 211 2.09 12.15 40.08
CA GLN A 211 3.56 12.19 40.09
C GLN A 211 4.09 12.20 38.65
N ALA A 212 5.20 12.91 38.41
CA ALA A 212 5.82 13.05 37.09
C ALA A 212 6.01 11.71 36.36
N GLY A 213 6.50 10.68 37.06
CA GLY A 213 6.71 9.34 36.49
C GLY A 213 5.42 8.57 36.14
N GLY A 214 4.27 8.99 36.66
CA GLY A 214 2.99 8.42 36.25
C GLY A 214 2.50 8.98 34.92
N PHE A 215 2.74 10.26 34.64
CA PHE A 215 2.37 10.89 33.36
C PHE A 215 3.14 10.27 32.20
N ASP A 216 4.44 10.06 32.37
CA ASP A 216 5.28 9.44 31.35
C ASP A 216 4.83 7.99 31.05
N LYS A 217 4.45 7.25 32.10
CA LYS A 217 3.91 5.88 31.96
C LYS A 217 2.58 5.83 31.22
N ALA A 218 1.70 6.81 31.42
CA ALA A 218 0.42 6.86 30.70
C ALA A 218 0.64 6.98 29.18
N CYS A 219 1.57 7.84 28.77
CA CYS A 219 1.92 7.99 27.35
C CYS A 219 2.66 6.75 26.81
N SER A 220 3.64 6.22 27.55
CA SER A 220 4.55 5.17 27.05
C SER A 220 3.88 3.80 26.86
N ARG A 221 2.71 3.56 27.47
CA ARG A 221 1.91 2.34 27.23
C ARG A 221 1.51 2.18 25.76
N CYS A 222 1.25 3.28 25.07
CA CYS A 222 0.90 3.30 23.65
C CYS A 222 2.05 3.88 22.80
N HIS A 223 2.70 4.95 23.26
CA HIS A 223 3.83 5.60 22.59
C HIS A 223 5.19 5.04 23.05
N SER A 224 5.31 3.72 23.03
CA SER A 224 6.48 3.00 23.56
C SER A 224 7.75 3.33 22.77
N PHE A 225 7.66 3.44 21.44
CA PHE A 225 8.79 3.84 20.59
C PHE A 225 9.29 5.23 20.94
N GLN A 226 8.40 6.21 21.07
CA GLN A 226 8.74 7.60 21.38
C GLN A 226 9.41 7.69 22.74
N ALA A 227 8.90 6.95 23.73
CA ALA A 227 9.51 6.87 25.06
C ALA A 227 10.93 6.28 25.01
N GLN A 228 11.14 5.21 24.23
CA GLN A 228 12.46 4.59 24.05
C GLN A 228 13.45 5.51 23.32
N ALA A 229 12.98 6.20 22.27
CA ALA A 229 13.79 7.17 21.55
C ALA A 229 14.20 8.35 22.44
N PHE A 230 13.24 8.90 23.21
CA PHE A 230 13.50 9.96 24.19
C PHE A 230 14.51 9.51 25.25
N ALA A 231 14.38 8.30 25.78
CA ALA A 231 15.29 7.76 26.80
C ALA A 231 16.76 7.71 26.34
N ARG A 232 17.00 7.67 25.03
CA ARG A 232 18.34 7.70 24.42
C ARG A 232 18.81 9.11 24.02
N SER A 233 17.97 10.13 24.22
CA SER A 233 18.26 11.52 23.85
C SER A 233 19.06 12.27 24.91
N ARG A 234 19.62 13.42 24.53
CA ARG A 234 20.29 14.33 25.48
C ARG A 234 19.30 14.97 26.47
N HIS A 235 18.06 15.21 26.04
CA HIS A 235 17.00 15.77 26.88
C HIS A 235 16.68 14.88 28.09
N LYS A 236 16.79 13.55 27.95
CA LYS A 236 16.58 12.62 29.06
C LYS A 236 17.47 12.92 30.26
N ARG A 237 18.76 13.19 30.03
CA ARG A 237 19.73 13.45 31.11
C ARG A 237 19.40 14.72 31.87
N ALA A 238 19.01 15.77 31.17
CA ALA A 238 18.63 17.03 31.81
C ALA A 238 17.34 16.86 32.65
N TRP A 239 16.41 16.01 32.22
CA TRP A 239 15.11 15.84 32.89
C TRP A 239 15.19 14.85 34.08
N GLU A 240 16.21 14.00 34.13
CA GLU A 240 16.53 13.22 35.34
C GLU A 240 16.92 14.13 36.51
N VAL A 241 17.52 15.29 36.22
CA VAL A 241 17.88 16.28 37.23
C VAL A 241 16.67 17.10 37.66
N THR A 242 15.87 17.61 36.71
CA THR A 242 14.74 18.50 37.01
C THR A 242 13.50 17.78 37.56
N LYS A 243 13.40 16.45 37.34
CA LYS A 243 12.22 15.63 37.67
C LYS A 243 10.92 16.15 37.05
N ALA A 244 11.02 16.96 35.99
CA ALA A 244 9.87 17.50 35.27
C ALA A 244 9.18 16.39 34.46
N PRO A 245 7.83 16.40 34.38
CA PRO A 245 7.09 15.43 33.58
C PRO A 245 7.40 15.64 32.09
N VAL A 246 8.04 14.65 31.46
CA VAL A 246 8.73 14.82 30.19
C VAL A 246 7.74 15.11 29.06
N CYS A 247 6.81 14.18 28.83
CA CYS A 247 5.98 14.18 27.62
C CYS A 247 5.09 15.42 27.55
N ILE A 248 4.47 15.76 28.69
CA ILE A 248 3.49 16.85 28.78
C ILE A 248 4.14 18.24 28.74
N THR A 249 5.44 18.34 29.05
CA THR A 249 6.18 19.62 28.92
C THR A 249 6.18 20.08 27.47
N CYS A 250 6.30 19.15 26.52
CA CYS A 250 6.33 19.47 25.09
C CYS A 250 4.96 19.35 24.41
N HIS A 251 4.18 18.32 24.75
CA HIS A 251 2.95 17.99 24.02
C HIS A 251 1.66 18.49 24.67
N GLY A 252 1.72 19.00 25.91
CA GLY A 252 0.52 19.25 26.71
C GLY A 252 -0.07 17.96 27.28
N ASN A 253 -1.26 18.05 27.88
CA ASN A 253 -1.88 16.92 28.59
C ASN A 253 -3.32 16.62 28.12
N HIS A 254 -4.26 17.51 28.39
CA HIS A 254 -5.66 17.37 27.99
C HIS A 254 -5.93 18.08 26.67
N ASP A 255 -5.09 19.02 26.24
CA ASP A 255 -5.20 19.77 24.99
C ASP A 255 -4.14 19.36 23.95
N ILE A 256 -3.71 18.09 23.97
CA ILE A 256 -2.64 17.56 23.10
C ILE A 256 -2.96 17.88 21.64
N ARG A 257 -2.08 18.66 21.01
CA ARG A 257 -2.22 19.14 19.63
C ARG A 257 -1.68 18.12 18.63
N SER A 258 -2.09 18.28 17.37
CA SER A 258 -1.56 17.44 16.28
C SER A 258 -0.05 17.59 16.18
N PRO A 259 0.74 16.50 16.28
CA PRO A 259 2.17 16.56 16.07
C PRO A 259 2.44 16.83 14.59
N GLY A 260 2.85 18.06 14.28
CA GLY A 260 3.20 18.51 12.94
C GLY A 260 4.37 19.48 12.96
N LEU A 261 4.78 19.98 11.79
CA LEU A 261 5.91 20.90 11.65
C LEU A 261 5.79 22.16 12.51
N GLY A 262 4.56 22.62 12.80
CA GLY A 262 4.32 23.78 13.66
C GLY A 262 4.81 23.61 15.11
N LEU A 263 4.96 22.38 15.60
CA LEU A 263 5.50 22.13 16.95
C LEU A 263 7.03 22.18 16.98
N ILE A 264 7.70 22.03 15.82
CA ILE A 264 9.16 21.90 15.72
C ILE A 264 9.76 23.22 15.24
N GLY A 265 10.91 23.59 15.81
CA GLY A 265 11.62 24.82 15.48
C GLY A 265 11.65 25.82 16.65
N THR A 266 11.90 27.07 16.35
CA THR A 266 11.97 28.15 17.35
C THR A 266 11.04 29.32 17.04
N GLY A 267 10.40 29.28 15.86
CA GLY A 267 9.41 30.27 15.43
C GLY A 267 8.11 30.25 16.23
N GLU A 268 7.24 31.20 15.93
CA GLU A 268 5.95 31.38 16.60
C GLU A 268 5.11 30.09 16.59
N GLY A 269 4.58 29.72 17.76
CA GLY A 269 3.79 28.50 17.96
C GLY A 269 4.60 27.23 18.24
N SER A 270 5.92 27.24 18.06
CA SER A 270 6.76 26.09 18.40
C SER A 270 7.03 25.99 19.91
N ILE A 271 7.11 24.77 20.41
CA ILE A 271 7.41 24.51 21.81
C ILE A 271 8.91 24.60 22.13
N CYS A 272 9.78 24.37 21.14
CA CYS A 272 11.23 24.33 21.37
C CYS A 272 11.78 25.74 21.60
N GLY A 273 11.18 26.77 20.98
CA GLY A 273 11.53 28.19 21.16
C GLY A 273 11.39 28.72 22.59
N LYS A 274 10.75 27.97 23.50
CA LYS A 274 10.74 28.29 24.93
C LYS A 274 12.10 28.11 25.62
N CYS A 275 12.98 27.30 25.01
CA CYS A 275 14.29 26.96 25.56
C CYS A 275 15.43 27.14 24.56
N HIS A 276 15.15 27.13 23.25
CA HIS A 276 16.11 27.21 22.16
C HIS A 276 16.03 28.54 21.41
N ASN A 277 17.17 29.02 20.91
CA ASN A 277 17.26 30.25 20.13
C ASN A 277 17.12 29.99 18.62
N PRO A 278 16.66 30.98 17.83
CA PRO A 278 16.60 30.87 16.38
C PRO A 278 17.92 30.45 15.73
N GLY A 279 17.84 29.51 14.79
CA GLY A 279 18.99 28.96 14.07
C GLY A 279 19.65 27.73 14.73
N GLU A 280 19.20 27.35 15.93
CA GLU A 280 19.65 26.14 16.61
C GLU A 280 19.08 24.86 15.96
N GLU A 281 19.44 23.71 16.52
CA GLU A 281 19.08 22.38 16.03
C GLU A 281 17.58 22.17 15.74
N PRO A 282 16.61 22.70 16.53
CA PRO A 282 15.19 22.53 16.22
C PRO A 282 14.79 23.05 14.83
N ASP A 283 15.35 24.18 14.39
CA ASP A 283 15.04 24.75 13.07
C ASP A 283 15.61 23.89 11.94
N LYS A 284 16.80 23.32 12.14
CA LYS A 284 17.39 22.35 11.19
C LYS A 284 16.50 21.11 11.06
N MET A 285 15.99 20.60 12.19
CA MET A 285 15.06 19.45 12.19
C MET A 285 13.75 19.78 11.46
N LYS A 286 13.20 20.99 11.70
CA LYS A 286 12.01 21.47 11.01
C LYS A 286 12.22 21.50 9.49
N ASN A 287 13.31 22.09 9.03
CA ASN A 287 13.62 22.22 7.61
C ASN A 287 13.77 20.85 6.92
N LEU A 288 14.48 19.90 7.56
CA LEU A 288 14.63 18.54 7.03
C LEU A 288 13.27 17.84 6.84
N LEU A 289 12.38 17.94 7.83
CA LEU A 289 11.04 17.36 7.73
C LEU A 289 10.18 18.09 6.70
N ALA A 290 10.30 19.41 6.61
CA ALA A 290 9.58 20.21 5.61
C ALA A 290 9.93 19.78 4.19
N THR A 291 11.21 19.56 3.89
CA THR A 291 11.64 19.07 2.57
C THR A 291 11.02 17.72 2.21
N LEU A 292 10.92 16.78 3.17
CA LEU A 292 10.27 15.50 2.90
C LEU A 292 8.75 15.61 2.78
N GLU A 293 8.12 16.50 3.55
CA GLU A 293 6.68 16.76 3.45
C GLU A 293 6.32 17.43 2.12
N GLU A 294 7.13 18.37 1.64
CA GLU A 294 7.02 18.95 0.30
C GLU A 294 7.17 17.89 -0.80
N GLU A 295 8.15 16.99 -0.67
CA GLU A 295 8.34 15.88 -1.63
C GLU A 295 7.14 14.93 -1.66
N TYR A 296 6.56 14.61 -0.49
CA TYR A 296 5.35 13.79 -0.42
C TYR A 296 4.16 14.48 -1.11
N LEU A 297 3.95 15.78 -0.84
CA LEU A 297 2.87 16.56 -1.47
C LEU A 297 3.07 16.66 -2.99
N ARG A 298 4.31 16.87 -3.45
CA ARG A 298 4.64 16.85 -4.88
C ARG A 298 4.30 15.49 -5.51
N GLY A 299 4.66 14.39 -4.83
CA GLY A 299 4.30 13.03 -5.24
C GLY A 299 2.78 12.83 -5.40
N GLN A 300 1.97 13.37 -4.47
CA GLN A 300 0.51 13.34 -4.59
C GLN A 300 0.02 14.12 -5.81
N GLU A 301 0.56 15.32 -6.04
CA GLU A 301 0.17 16.18 -7.15
C GLU A 301 0.44 15.53 -8.50
N VAL A 302 1.65 14.97 -8.71
CA VAL A 302 2.00 14.32 -9.98
C VAL A 302 1.18 13.05 -10.23
N LEU A 303 0.80 12.32 -9.18
CA LEU A 303 -0.08 11.16 -9.30
C LEU A 303 -1.51 11.54 -9.69
N ILE A 304 -2.05 12.61 -9.10
CA ILE A 304 -3.36 13.15 -9.50
C ILE A 304 -3.34 13.56 -10.99
N LEU A 305 -2.22 14.12 -11.47
CA LEU A 305 -2.07 14.45 -12.89
C LEU A 305 -2.08 13.19 -13.77
N ALA A 306 -1.37 12.13 -13.38
CA ALA A 306 -1.36 10.86 -14.09
C ALA A 306 -2.73 10.15 -14.09
N GLU A 307 -3.45 10.15 -12.96
CA GLU A 307 -4.83 9.66 -12.87
C GLU A 307 -5.78 10.45 -13.78
N LYS A 308 -5.67 11.80 -13.80
CA LYS A 308 -6.44 12.66 -14.70
C LYS A 308 -6.11 12.42 -16.18
N ALA A 309 -4.88 12.01 -16.48
CA ALA A 309 -4.45 11.58 -17.80
C ALA A 309 -4.87 10.13 -18.12
N HIS A 310 -5.68 9.50 -17.25
CA HIS A 310 -6.14 8.12 -17.35
C HIS A 310 -4.99 7.10 -17.44
N ARG A 311 -3.86 7.38 -16.77
CA ARG A 311 -2.76 6.42 -16.60
C ARG A 311 -3.07 5.48 -15.45
N ASP A 312 -2.69 4.21 -15.58
CA ASP A 312 -2.67 3.29 -14.45
C ASP A 312 -1.51 3.67 -13.53
N VAL A 313 -1.82 3.97 -12.27
CA VAL A 313 -0.86 4.47 -11.26
C VAL A 313 -0.88 3.61 -10.00
N GLU A 314 -1.50 2.42 -10.02
CA GLU A 314 -1.67 1.60 -8.82
C GLU A 314 -0.32 1.29 -8.15
N SER A 315 0.72 1.05 -8.96
CA SER A 315 2.07 0.76 -8.46
C SER A 315 2.73 1.98 -7.80
N GLU A 316 2.52 3.16 -8.36
CA GLU A 316 3.07 4.44 -7.91
C GLU A 316 2.35 4.94 -6.66
N LEU A 317 1.05 4.66 -6.53
CA LEU A 317 0.32 4.87 -5.29
C LEU A 317 0.96 4.09 -4.14
N VAL A 318 1.36 2.84 -4.36
CA VAL A 318 2.11 2.06 -3.36
C VAL A 318 3.46 2.70 -3.04
N VAL A 319 4.19 3.22 -4.03
CA VAL A 319 5.46 3.94 -3.78
C VAL A 319 5.22 5.24 -2.99
N LEU A 320 4.16 5.98 -3.29
CA LEU A 320 3.75 7.16 -2.54
C LEU A 320 3.41 6.81 -1.08
N GLU A 321 2.78 5.66 -0.83
CA GLU A 321 2.58 5.16 0.53
C GLU A 321 3.90 4.85 1.24
N GLN A 322 4.92 4.36 0.53
CA GLN A 322 6.25 4.18 1.10
C GLN A 322 6.91 5.53 1.48
N VAL A 323 6.72 6.58 0.68
CA VAL A 323 7.15 7.95 1.03
C VAL A 323 6.43 8.41 2.30
N ARG A 324 5.10 8.22 2.38
CA ARG A 324 4.29 8.54 3.56
C ARG A 324 4.79 7.80 4.81
N ASP A 325 5.04 6.50 4.70
CA ASP A 325 5.56 5.67 5.78
C ASP A 325 6.93 6.13 6.27
N GLN A 326 7.79 6.53 5.33
CA GLN A 326 9.10 7.06 5.63
C GLN A 326 9.03 8.45 6.27
N LEU A 327 8.09 9.30 5.86
CA LEU A 327 7.76 10.56 6.54
C LEU A 327 7.28 10.30 7.97
N HIS A 328 6.44 9.29 8.20
CA HIS A 328 6.05 8.89 9.55
C HIS A 328 7.24 8.38 10.38
N ARG A 329 8.19 7.63 9.78
CA ARG A 329 9.43 7.21 10.44
C ARG A 329 10.29 8.41 10.83
N ALA A 330 10.47 9.37 9.92
CA ALA A 330 11.20 10.62 10.19
C ALA A 330 10.54 11.43 11.31
N ARG A 331 9.21 11.60 11.29
CA ARG A 331 8.44 12.27 12.36
C ARG A 331 8.61 11.57 13.71
N ARG A 332 8.66 10.23 13.74
CA ARG A 332 8.95 9.49 14.98
C ARG A 332 10.40 9.69 15.45
N ALA A 333 11.36 9.74 14.51
CA ALA A 333 12.79 9.93 14.80
C ALA A 333 13.12 11.27 15.49
N VAL A 334 12.23 12.27 15.38
CA VAL A 334 12.33 13.54 16.14
C VAL A 334 12.54 13.30 17.64
N HIS A 335 11.99 12.22 18.19
CA HIS A 335 12.10 11.89 19.62
C HIS A 335 13.52 11.46 20.04
N TYR A 336 14.45 11.25 19.09
CA TYR A 336 15.87 11.13 19.42
C TYR A 336 16.54 12.48 19.72
N PHE A 337 15.91 13.60 19.32
CA PHE A 337 16.45 14.97 19.42
C PHE A 337 17.88 15.05 18.88
N ASN A 338 18.07 14.46 17.69
CA ASN A 338 19.36 14.35 17.03
C ASN A 338 19.18 14.57 15.53
N VAL A 339 19.81 15.62 15.00
CA VAL A 339 19.67 16.06 13.61
C VAL A 339 20.16 14.98 12.64
N ASP A 340 21.30 14.35 12.91
CA ASP A 340 21.91 13.37 12.00
C ASP A 340 21.03 12.12 11.85
N ARG A 341 20.47 11.62 12.96
CA ARG A 341 19.53 10.49 12.94
C ARG A 341 18.26 10.81 12.19
N LEU A 342 17.74 12.03 12.35
CA LEU A 342 16.57 12.48 11.60
C LEU A 342 16.90 12.57 10.10
N LYS A 343 18.06 13.14 9.75
CA LYS A 343 18.51 13.28 8.37
C LYS A 343 18.57 11.93 7.65
N VAL A 344 19.06 10.88 8.29
CA VAL A 344 19.08 9.52 7.71
C VAL A 344 17.68 9.04 7.31
N GLU A 345 16.66 9.28 8.15
CA GLU A 345 15.29 8.89 7.83
C GLU A 345 14.67 9.79 6.75
N VAL A 346 15.05 11.07 6.71
CA VAL A 346 14.62 12.02 5.67
C VAL A 346 15.22 11.66 4.30
N ASP A 347 16.53 11.40 4.24
CA ASP A 347 17.23 11.07 3.00
C ASP A 347 16.67 9.79 2.35
N LYS A 348 16.30 8.78 3.16
CA LYS A 348 15.60 7.59 2.67
C LYS A 348 14.27 7.95 2.01
N GLY A 349 13.48 8.83 2.63
CA GLY A 349 12.19 9.26 2.09
C GLY A 349 12.35 10.01 0.78
N LEU A 350 13.33 10.93 0.72
CA LEU A 350 13.64 11.69 -0.50
C LEU A 350 14.19 10.80 -1.63
N ALA A 351 14.87 9.69 -1.32
CA ALA A 351 15.27 8.72 -2.33
C ALA A 351 14.07 7.97 -2.93
N ILE A 352 13.08 7.62 -2.11
CA ILE A 352 11.83 6.98 -2.57
C ILE A 352 11.01 7.99 -3.39
N GLY A 353 10.86 9.24 -2.91
CA GLY A 353 10.11 10.29 -3.62
C GLY A 353 10.68 10.62 -5.00
N ARG A 354 12.01 10.67 -5.13
CA ARG A 354 12.66 10.84 -6.44
C ARG A 354 12.37 9.68 -7.40
N ARG A 355 12.38 8.43 -6.91
CA ARG A 355 12.01 7.26 -7.72
C ARG A 355 10.56 7.34 -8.18
N LEU A 356 9.63 7.71 -7.28
CA LEU A 356 8.23 7.93 -7.62
C LEU A 356 8.10 8.98 -8.73
N SER A 357 8.78 10.12 -8.60
CA SER A 357 8.73 11.19 -9.60
C SER A 357 9.20 10.70 -10.98
N THR A 358 10.29 9.94 -11.05
CA THR A 358 10.77 9.35 -12.31
C THR A 358 9.78 8.33 -12.90
N SER A 359 9.20 7.45 -12.07
CA SER A 359 8.20 6.47 -12.50
C SER A 359 6.94 7.13 -13.08
N VAL A 360 6.45 8.19 -12.43
CA VAL A 360 5.29 8.94 -12.91
C VAL A 360 5.60 9.70 -14.20
N GLU A 361 6.80 10.26 -14.32
CA GLU A 361 7.29 10.85 -15.58
C GLU A 361 7.27 9.83 -16.73
N GLU A 362 7.62 8.57 -16.47
CA GLU A 362 7.55 7.46 -17.44
C GLU A 362 6.11 6.98 -17.72
N LEU A 363 5.22 6.89 -16.73
CA LEU A 363 3.83 6.49 -16.95
C LEU A 363 3.03 7.48 -17.77
N LEU A 364 3.36 8.77 -17.62
CA LEU A 364 2.83 9.79 -18.50
C LEU A 364 3.26 9.58 -19.97
N THR A 365 4.13 8.60 -20.26
CA THR A 365 4.64 8.21 -21.58
C THR A 365 4.16 6.85 -22.16
N GLU A 366 2.89 6.42 -21.96
CA GLU A 366 2.29 5.28 -22.73
C GLU A 366 1.90 5.62 -24.19
N SER A 367 2.08 4.65 -25.10
CA SER A 367 2.02 4.85 -26.56
C SER A 367 0.72 4.43 -27.26
N SER A 368 -0.09 5.44 -27.60
CA SER A 368 -1.25 5.37 -28.49
C SER A 368 -0.96 4.73 -29.86
N CYS A 369 0.29 4.72 -30.31
CA CYS A 369 0.67 4.09 -31.58
C CYS A 369 0.44 2.58 -31.54
N ILE A 370 0.81 1.91 -30.44
CA ILE A 370 0.63 0.45 -30.31
C ILE A 370 -0.85 0.13 -30.19
N THR A 371 -1.57 0.86 -29.35
CA THR A 371 -3.01 0.65 -29.13
C THR A 371 -3.81 0.79 -30.42
N CYS A 372 -3.55 1.84 -31.21
CA CYS A 372 -4.25 2.03 -32.47
C CYS A 372 -3.84 1.01 -33.54
N HIS A 373 -2.54 0.71 -33.68
CA HIS A 373 -2.09 -0.24 -34.70
C HIS A 373 -2.41 -1.70 -34.36
N GLN A 374 -2.57 -2.07 -33.10
CA GLN A 374 -3.04 -3.40 -32.69
C GLN A 374 -4.44 -3.69 -33.22
N GLU A 375 -5.32 -2.69 -33.22
CA GLU A 375 -6.69 -2.82 -33.74
C GLU A 375 -6.75 -2.88 -35.28
N LEU A 376 -5.73 -2.32 -35.95
CA LEU A 376 -5.65 -2.26 -37.41
C LEU A 376 -4.88 -3.44 -38.02
N ASP A 377 -3.84 -3.91 -37.34
CA ASP A 377 -2.97 -5.02 -37.75
C ASP A 377 -2.30 -5.66 -36.51
N GLU A 378 -3.01 -6.62 -35.92
CA GLU A 378 -2.58 -7.36 -34.74
C GLU A 378 -1.33 -8.22 -35.02
N GLU A 379 -1.18 -8.73 -36.25
CA GLU A 379 -0.04 -9.56 -36.64
C GLU A 379 1.26 -8.76 -36.62
N LEU A 380 1.22 -7.52 -37.13
CA LEU A 380 2.37 -6.61 -37.13
C LEU A 380 2.83 -6.24 -35.71
N THR A 381 1.89 -5.92 -34.84
CA THR A 381 2.20 -5.51 -33.46
C THR A 381 2.61 -6.69 -32.59
N GLY A 382 2.07 -7.88 -32.86
CA GLY A 382 2.48 -9.13 -32.25
C GLY A 382 3.91 -9.53 -32.63
N ALA A 383 4.26 -9.44 -33.92
CA ALA A 383 5.62 -9.73 -34.38
C ALA A 383 6.66 -8.86 -33.68
N PHE A 384 6.33 -7.59 -33.40
CA PHE A 384 7.28 -6.64 -32.80
C PHE A 384 7.67 -7.00 -31.36
N GLN A 385 6.83 -7.76 -30.65
CA GLN A 385 7.12 -8.16 -29.28
C GLN A 385 8.40 -9.02 -29.18
N ASP A 386 8.67 -9.80 -30.21
CA ASP A 386 9.84 -10.67 -30.30
C ASP A 386 11.03 -10.00 -31.02
N ASP A 387 10.86 -8.77 -31.50
CA ASP A 387 11.92 -8.05 -32.21
C ASP A 387 13.07 -7.70 -31.26
N ILE A 388 14.29 -7.92 -31.72
CA ILE A 388 15.49 -7.59 -30.93
C ILE A 388 15.54 -6.11 -30.55
N HIS A 389 14.96 -5.22 -31.34
CA HIS A 389 14.87 -3.80 -31.01
C HIS A 389 13.88 -3.56 -29.86
N ALA A 390 12.74 -4.25 -29.84
CA ALA A 390 11.78 -4.17 -28.73
C ALA A 390 12.35 -4.76 -27.43
N ILE A 391 13.05 -5.90 -27.52
CA ILE A 391 13.77 -6.52 -26.39
C ILE A 391 14.86 -5.58 -25.84
N ARG A 392 15.40 -4.69 -26.69
CA ARG A 392 16.37 -3.66 -26.32
C ARG A 392 15.72 -2.30 -26.07
N GLU A 393 14.42 -2.28 -25.80
CA GLU A 393 13.63 -1.11 -25.38
C GLU A 393 13.55 0.02 -26.42
N VAL A 394 13.73 -0.29 -27.71
CA VAL A 394 13.46 0.65 -28.80
C VAL A 394 11.97 0.62 -29.12
N SER A 395 11.30 1.75 -28.98
CA SER A 395 9.85 1.89 -29.20
C SER A 395 9.47 2.12 -30.67
N CYS A 396 8.17 2.00 -31.00
CA CYS A 396 7.64 2.18 -32.37
C CYS A 396 8.01 3.56 -32.95
N GLN A 397 7.82 4.62 -32.16
CA GLN A 397 8.21 5.99 -32.52
C GLN A 397 9.73 6.19 -32.56
N GLY A 398 10.51 5.35 -31.88
CA GLY A 398 11.97 5.33 -32.01
C GLY A 398 12.40 4.97 -33.43
N CYS A 399 11.65 4.10 -34.11
CA CYS A 399 11.88 3.77 -35.52
C CYS A 399 11.16 4.76 -36.46
N HIS A 400 9.84 4.90 -36.30
CA HIS A 400 8.95 5.58 -37.25
C HIS A 400 8.71 7.07 -36.96
N GLY A 401 9.13 7.59 -35.80
CA GLY A 401 8.78 8.92 -35.30
C GLY A 401 7.32 9.02 -34.85
N GLY A 402 6.83 10.25 -34.64
CA GLY A 402 5.44 10.54 -34.27
C GLY A 402 5.23 10.69 -32.77
N ASN A 403 4.00 11.03 -32.37
CA ASN A 403 3.65 11.31 -30.99
C ASN A 403 2.78 10.19 -30.39
N PRO A 404 3.33 9.38 -29.48
CA PRO A 404 2.64 8.26 -28.84
C PRO A 404 1.55 8.69 -27.84
N LEU A 405 1.24 9.98 -27.67
CA LEU A 405 0.23 10.43 -26.71
C LEU A 405 -1.10 10.81 -27.36
N LEU A 406 -1.12 10.94 -28.69
CA LEU A 406 -2.31 11.33 -29.45
C LEU A 406 -3.03 10.09 -29.98
N LYS A 407 -4.35 10.01 -29.79
CA LYS A 407 -5.11 8.76 -30.04
C LYS A 407 -5.62 8.59 -31.47
N GLY A 408 -5.46 9.59 -32.33
CA GLY A 408 -5.85 9.54 -33.74
C GLY A 408 -4.68 9.66 -34.71
N GLU A 409 -4.97 9.72 -36.01
CA GLU A 409 -3.97 9.79 -37.09
C GLU A 409 -3.03 11.01 -36.97
N GLU A 410 -3.42 12.05 -36.23
CA GLU A 410 -2.58 13.20 -35.91
C GLU A 410 -1.26 12.81 -35.20
N ALA A 411 -1.25 11.68 -34.50
CA ALA A 411 -0.06 11.06 -33.92
C ALA A 411 1.03 10.77 -34.97
N MET A 412 0.62 10.50 -36.21
CA MET A 412 1.47 10.21 -37.37
C MET A 412 1.68 11.44 -38.27
N SER A 413 1.46 12.65 -37.75
CA SER A 413 1.70 13.86 -38.53
C SER A 413 3.18 14.23 -38.59
N ARG A 414 3.58 14.94 -39.65
CA ARG A 414 4.95 15.50 -39.76
C ARG A 414 5.26 16.50 -38.66
N ALA A 415 4.25 17.22 -38.16
CA ALA A 415 4.40 18.21 -37.08
C ALA A 415 4.83 17.54 -35.77
N GLU A 416 4.31 16.34 -35.51
CA GLU A 416 4.67 15.49 -34.38
C GLU A 416 5.96 14.67 -34.63
N GLY A 417 6.73 15.02 -35.65
CA GLY A 417 8.01 14.37 -35.96
C GLY A 417 7.89 12.99 -36.60
N PHE A 418 6.73 12.63 -37.16
CA PHE A 418 6.57 11.34 -37.84
C PHE A 418 7.44 11.25 -39.09
N ILE A 419 8.23 10.19 -39.17
CA ILE A 419 9.16 9.89 -40.27
C ILE A 419 8.48 8.95 -41.27
N GLY A 420 7.76 7.94 -40.75
CA GLY A 420 7.05 6.92 -41.51
C GLY A 420 7.94 5.76 -41.96
N VAL A 421 7.47 5.01 -42.95
CA VAL A 421 8.22 3.88 -43.56
C VAL A 421 8.98 4.33 -44.81
N PRO A 422 10.13 3.71 -45.13
CA PRO A 422 10.84 3.95 -46.40
C PRO A 422 9.93 3.67 -47.60
N ARG A 423 9.90 4.58 -48.58
CA ARG A 423 9.01 4.47 -49.75
C ARG A 423 9.62 3.76 -50.95
N ARG A 424 10.94 3.59 -50.97
CA ARG A 424 11.67 2.93 -52.05
C ARG A 424 12.62 1.88 -51.47
N PRO A 425 12.77 0.71 -52.11
CA PRO A 425 13.69 -0.34 -51.64
C PRO A 425 15.12 0.15 -51.38
N GLY A 426 15.62 1.06 -52.22
CA GLY A 426 16.97 1.62 -52.07
C GLY A 426 17.17 2.49 -50.82
N ASP A 427 16.11 3.00 -50.19
CA ASP A 427 16.19 3.88 -49.01
C ASP A 427 16.35 3.09 -47.70
N VAL A 428 16.11 1.77 -47.72
CA VAL A 428 16.04 0.94 -46.50
C VAL A 428 17.38 0.84 -45.78
N ALA A 429 18.48 0.72 -46.53
CA ALA A 429 19.83 0.65 -45.95
C ALA A 429 20.18 1.91 -45.15
N ASP A 430 19.79 3.09 -45.66
CA ASP A 430 20.00 4.35 -44.95
C ASP A 430 19.07 4.48 -43.74
N TYR A 431 17.84 3.97 -43.83
CA TYR A 431 16.89 4.00 -42.72
C TYR A 431 17.38 3.21 -41.50
N CYS A 432 17.86 1.98 -41.70
CA CYS A 432 18.46 1.17 -40.64
C CYS A 432 19.81 1.73 -40.19
N GLY A 433 20.59 2.29 -41.12
CA GLY A 433 21.90 2.89 -40.87
C GLY A 433 21.87 4.11 -39.95
N ARG A 434 20.72 4.79 -39.78
CA ARG A 434 20.57 5.89 -38.80
C ARG A 434 21.02 5.51 -37.39
N CYS A 435 20.84 4.25 -37.02
CA CYS A 435 21.27 3.70 -35.74
C CYS A 435 22.44 2.72 -35.92
N HIS A 436 22.33 1.78 -36.85
CA HIS A 436 23.32 0.71 -37.02
C HIS A 436 24.61 1.14 -37.70
N SER A 437 24.72 2.38 -38.19
CA SER A 437 25.99 2.94 -38.67
C SER A 437 26.67 3.88 -37.67
N ASP A 438 26.11 4.04 -36.47
CA ASP A 438 26.66 4.89 -35.40
C ASP A 438 27.23 4.03 -34.27
N ALA A 439 28.56 3.99 -34.17
CA ALA A 439 29.27 3.21 -33.15
C ALA A 439 29.00 3.71 -31.72
N ASP A 440 28.77 5.01 -31.53
CA ASP A 440 28.55 5.59 -30.20
C ASP A 440 27.14 5.29 -29.71
N TYR A 441 26.18 5.30 -30.63
CA TYR A 441 24.82 4.87 -30.39
C TYR A 441 24.75 3.37 -30.06
N MET A 442 25.33 2.51 -30.91
CA MET A 442 25.22 1.06 -30.76
C MET A 442 25.94 0.51 -29.53
N ARG A 443 27.01 1.16 -29.04
CA ARG A 443 27.68 0.76 -27.79
C ARG A 443 26.76 0.77 -26.56
N LYS A 444 25.68 1.55 -26.58
CA LYS A 444 24.71 1.59 -25.46
C LYS A 444 23.84 0.34 -25.40
N PHE A 445 23.67 -0.35 -26.52
CA PHE A 445 22.78 -1.50 -26.65
C PHE A 445 23.57 -2.81 -26.79
N ASP A 446 24.47 -2.88 -27.76
CA ASP A 446 25.32 -4.04 -28.01
C ASP A 446 26.61 -3.64 -28.75
N PRO A 447 27.72 -3.45 -28.01
CA PRO A 447 29.03 -3.13 -28.60
C PRO A 447 29.57 -4.18 -29.58
N GLY A 448 29.02 -5.40 -29.57
CA GLY A 448 29.46 -6.48 -30.44
C GLY A 448 28.91 -6.40 -31.87
N VAL A 449 27.94 -5.50 -32.13
CA VAL A 449 27.34 -5.34 -33.45
C VAL A 449 28.21 -4.40 -34.31
N PRO A 450 28.76 -4.86 -35.45
CA PRO A 450 29.57 -4.01 -36.32
C PRO A 450 28.73 -2.91 -36.98
N THR A 451 29.27 -1.69 -37.06
CA THR A 451 28.53 -0.53 -37.59
C THR A 451 28.90 -0.13 -39.03
N ASP A 452 29.66 -0.96 -39.74
CA ASP A 452 30.06 -0.72 -41.13
C ASP A 452 29.24 -1.53 -42.15
N GLN A 453 28.20 -2.23 -41.69
CA GLN A 453 27.47 -3.21 -42.51
C GLN A 453 26.62 -2.55 -43.61
N ALA A 454 26.04 -1.37 -43.34
CA ALA A 454 25.29 -0.62 -44.35
C ALA A 454 26.19 -0.12 -45.50
N GLU A 455 27.43 0.28 -45.18
CA GLU A 455 28.42 0.69 -46.18
C GLU A 455 28.86 -0.50 -47.03
N LYS A 456 29.16 -1.64 -46.40
CA LYS A 456 29.45 -2.91 -47.09
C LYS A 456 28.30 -3.32 -48.01
N PHE A 457 27.05 -3.20 -47.57
CA PHE A 457 25.86 -3.46 -48.38
C PHE A 457 25.81 -2.64 -49.66
N LYS A 458 26.07 -1.33 -49.59
CA LYS A 458 26.06 -0.46 -50.78
C LYS A 458 27.09 -0.88 -51.83
N LEU A 459 28.17 -1.52 -51.42
CA LEU A 459 29.21 -2.03 -52.33
C LEU A 459 28.87 -3.37 -52.97
N SER A 460 27.86 -4.09 -52.45
CA SER A 460 27.42 -5.39 -52.97
C SER A 460 26.71 -5.26 -54.33
N GLY A 461 26.49 -6.40 -55.00
CA GLY A 461 25.66 -6.48 -56.20
C GLY A 461 24.25 -5.91 -56.01
N HIS A 462 23.59 -6.26 -54.90
CA HIS A 462 22.26 -5.76 -54.55
C HIS A 462 22.27 -4.25 -54.29
N GLY A 463 23.20 -3.77 -53.46
CA GLY A 463 23.33 -2.34 -53.15
C GLY A 463 23.64 -1.48 -54.38
N ARG A 464 24.49 -1.96 -55.30
CA ARG A 464 24.80 -1.26 -56.56
C ARG A 464 23.61 -1.23 -57.52
N ALA A 465 22.86 -2.32 -57.61
CA ALA A 465 21.65 -2.37 -58.44
C ALA A 465 20.59 -1.38 -57.92
N LEU A 466 20.36 -1.33 -56.60
CA LEU A 466 19.50 -0.33 -55.98
C LEU A 466 20.06 1.10 -56.09
N GLY A 467 21.38 1.28 -56.09
CA GLY A 467 22.00 2.58 -56.36
C GLY A 467 21.72 3.10 -57.77
N ARG A 468 21.60 2.21 -58.76
CA ARG A 468 21.24 2.57 -60.15
C ARG A 468 19.74 2.78 -60.32
N ASN A 469 18.92 1.94 -59.69
CA ASN A 469 17.48 2.08 -59.68
C ASN A 469 16.91 1.85 -58.27
N PRO A 470 16.76 2.91 -57.45
CA PRO A 470 16.37 2.76 -56.05
C PRO A 470 14.92 2.32 -55.87
N LYS A 471 14.11 2.32 -56.93
CA LYS A 471 12.71 1.89 -56.91
C LYS A 471 12.52 0.43 -57.33
N ASP A 472 13.61 -0.26 -57.67
CA ASP A 472 13.52 -1.62 -58.17
C ASP A 472 13.15 -2.60 -57.05
N GLY A 473 11.90 -3.05 -57.04
CA GLY A 473 11.36 -3.96 -56.03
C GLY A 473 11.80 -5.42 -56.20
N ASN A 474 12.48 -5.77 -57.29
CA ASN A 474 13.00 -7.11 -57.51
C ASN A 474 14.38 -7.33 -56.89
N VAL A 475 15.07 -6.25 -56.48
CA VAL A 475 16.38 -6.33 -55.83
C VAL A 475 16.22 -6.38 -54.31
N ALA A 476 16.81 -7.41 -53.70
CA ALA A 476 16.84 -7.55 -52.25
C ALA A 476 17.55 -6.37 -51.57
N ASN A 477 17.01 -5.92 -50.45
CA ASN A 477 17.64 -4.98 -49.53
C ASN A 477 17.74 -5.61 -48.13
N CYS A 478 17.90 -4.80 -47.08
CA CYS A 478 18.14 -5.30 -45.74
C CYS A 478 16.97 -6.15 -45.21
N ILE A 479 15.73 -5.77 -45.53
CA ILE A 479 14.53 -6.37 -44.91
C ILE A 479 14.14 -7.71 -45.54
N GLU A 480 14.60 -8.02 -46.74
CA GLU A 480 14.35 -9.30 -47.43
C GLU A 480 15.20 -10.44 -46.82
N CYS A 481 16.27 -10.08 -46.12
CA CYS A 481 17.07 -11.02 -45.35
C CYS A 481 16.69 -11.00 -43.86
N HIS A 482 16.60 -9.82 -43.24
CA HIS A 482 16.42 -9.71 -41.78
C HIS A 482 14.96 -9.62 -41.32
N GLY A 483 14.03 -9.31 -42.22
CA GLY A 483 12.63 -9.04 -41.89
C GLY A 483 12.38 -7.59 -41.44
N VAL A 484 11.14 -7.33 -41.00
CA VAL A 484 10.69 -6.07 -40.39
C VAL A 484 9.80 -6.42 -39.20
N HIS A 485 9.88 -5.63 -38.13
CA HIS A 485 9.06 -5.77 -36.92
C HIS A 485 9.09 -7.16 -36.28
N GLY A 486 10.11 -7.98 -36.54
CA GLY A 486 10.31 -9.29 -35.93
C GLY A 486 11.77 -9.72 -36.09
N ILE A 487 12.66 -8.74 -36.15
CA ILE A 487 14.07 -8.93 -36.47
C ILE A 487 14.72 -9.67 -35.31
N ARG A 488 15.37 -10.80 -35.60
CA ARG A 488 16.04 -11.64 -34.59
C ARG A 488 17.55 -11.48 -34.67
N LYS A 489 18.26 -11.80 -33.57
CA LYS A 489 19.73 -11.85 -33.58
C LYS A 489 20.22 -12.88 -34.62
N VAL A 490 21.34 -12.61 -35.28
CA VAL A 490 21.88 -13.49 -36.34
C VAL A 490 22.27 -14.89 -35.87
N LYS A 491 22.52 -15.08 -34.57
CA LYS A 491 22.81 -16.39 -33.95
C LYS A 491 21.58 -17.06 -33.32
N ASP A 492 20.40 -16.47 -33.47
CA ASP A 492 19.14 -17.11 -33.12
C ASP A 492 18.78 -18.13 -34.23
N PRO A 493 18.56 -19.42 -33.91
CA PRO A 493 18.17 -20.44 -34.90
C PRO A 493 16.89 -20.14 -35.68
N LEU A 494 16.01 -19.28 -35.17
CA LEU A 494 14.81 -18.83 -35.87
C LEU A 494 15.05 -17.62 -36.79
N SER A 495 16.25 -17.03 -36.74
CA SER A 495 16.60 -15.93 -37.62
C SER A 495 16.74 -16.43 -39.07
N PRO A 496 16.18 -15.75 -40.07
CA PRO A 496 16.36 -16.13 -41.47
C PRO A 496 17.83 -16.08 -41.92
N VAL A 497 18.67 -15.32 -41.21
CA VAL A 497 20.11 -15.20 -41.48
C VAL A 497 20.97 -16.05 -40.54
N TYR A 498 20.35 -16.97 -39.79
CA TYR A 498 21.09 -18.01 -39.09
C TYR A 498 21.76 -18.94 -40.11
N ASP A 499 22.97 -19.42 -39.80
CA ASP A 499 23.86 -20.09 -40.76
C ASP A 499 23.14 -21.23 -41.54
N ALA A 500 22.33 -22.07 -40.86
CA ALA A 500 21.55 -23.13 -41.51
C ALA A 500 20.35 -22.65 -42.36
N ASN A 501 19.84 -21.45 -42.10
CA ASN A 501 18.68 -20.87 -42.79
C ASN A 501 19.08 -20.01 -43.99
N VAL A 502 20.33 -19.52 -44.06
CA VAL A 502 20.81 -18.62 -45.12
C VAL A 502 20.55 -19.17 -46.53
N PRO A 503 20.82 -20.46 -46.85
CA PRO A 503 20.57 -20.98 -48.19
C PRO A 503 19.11 -20.81 -48.64
N ALA A 504 18.17 -21.15 -47.76
CA ALA A 504 16.74 -20.97 -48.02
C ALA A 504 16.36 -19.48 -48.14
N THR A 505 16.97 -18.60 -47.32
CA THR A 505 16.74 -17.16 -47.38
C THR A 505 17.15 -16.55 -48.72
N CYS A 506 18.29 -16.97 -49.28
CA CYS A 506 18.73 -16.53 -50.63
C CYS A 506 17.79 -17.09 -51.72
N ASP A 507 17.37 -18.34 -51.59
CA ASP A 507 16.51 -19.01 -52.56
C ASP A 507 15.13 -18.33 -52.72
N ARG A 508 14.61 -17.66 -51.68
CA ARG A 508 13.35 -16.88 -51.79
C ARG A 508 13.34 -15.89 -52.96
N CYS A 509 14.50 -15.36 -53.34
CA CYS A 509 14.64 -14.49 -54.51
C CYS A 509 15.39 -15.18 -55.65
N HIS A 510 16.51 -15.83 -55.35
CA HIS A 510 17.34 -16.45 -56.36
C HIS A 510 16.75 -17.74 -56.94
N GLY A 511 15.75 -18.35 -56.31
CA GLY A 511 14.94 -19.43 -56.84
C GLY A 511 13.76 -18.97 -57.70
N ASN A 512 13.51 -17.65 -57.77
CA ASN A 512 12.34 -17.09 -58.43
C ASN A 512 12.70 -16.54 -59.83
N PRO A 513 12.25 -17.18 -60.92
CA PRO A 513 12.53 -16.74 -62.27
C PRO A 513 11.97 -15.36 -62.61
N GLU A 514 10.81 -15.00 -62.07
CA GLU A 514 10.21 -13.69 -62.33
C GLU A 514 11.05 -12.55 -61.76
N ARG A 515 11.77 -12.79 -60.66
CA ARG A 515 12.68 -11.81 -60.06
C ARG A 515 14.07 -11.81 -60.70
N MET A 516 14.60 -12.97 -61.09
CA MET A 516 15.99 -13.09 -61.56
C MET A 516 16.16 -12.91 -63.07
N ASN A 517 15.17 -13.30 -63.88
CA ASN A 517 15.24 -13.19 -65.35
C ASN A 517 15.50 -11.76 -65.85
N PRO A 518 14.94 -10.68 -65.26
CA PRO A 518 15.26 -9.31 -65.65
C PRO A 518 16.75 -8.95 -65.56
N TYR A 519 17.50 -9.65 -64.72
CA TYR A 519 18.93 -9.45 -64.51
C TYR A 519 19.79 -10.52 -65.21
N GLY A 520 19.16 -11.51 -65.85
CA GLY A 520 19.85 -12.65 -66.48
C GLY A 520 20.57 -13.55 -65.47
N ILE A 521 20.08 -13.64 -64.23
CA ILE A 521 20.66 -14.45 -63.16
C ILE A 521 19.98 -15.83 -63.14
N LEU A 522 20.76 -16.90 -62.91
CA LEU A 522 20.26 -18.27 -62.83
C LEU A 522 19.35 -18.49 -61.61
N THR A 523 18.38 -19.41 -61.75
CA THR A 523 17.29 -19.60 -60.78
C THR A 523 17.29 -20.91 -60.00
N ASP A 524 18.27 -21.77 -60.23
CA ASP A 524 18.48 -23.05 -59.56
C ASP A 524 19.74 -23.16 -58.65
N PRO A 525 20.49 -22.09 -58.27
CA PRO A 525 21.67 -22.24 -57.42
C PRO A 525 21.43 -22.97 -56.09
N PHE A 526 20.25 -22.82 -55.49
CA PHE A 526 19.93 -23.48 -54.22
C PHE A 526 19.86 -25.00 -54.36
N GLU A 527 19.27 -25.51 -55.43
CA GLU A 527 19.17 -26.96 -55.65
C GLU A 527 20.55 -27.58 -55.88
N GLY A 528 21.39 -26.91 -56.68
CA GLY A 528 22.78 -27.32 -56.84
C GLY A 528 23.57 -27.30 -55.52
N TYR A 529 23.35 -26.30 -54.67
CA TYR A 529 23.98 -26.25 -53.34
C TYR A 529 23.45 -27.36 -52.43
N ARG A 530 22.13 -27.60 -52.40
CA ARG A 530 21.47 -28.57 -51.53
C ARG A 530 21.92 -30.02 -51.80
N GLU A 531 22.25 -30.33 -53.05
CA GLU A 531 22.79 -31.64 -53.44
C GLU A 531 24.32 -31.75 -53.23
N SER A 532 25.00 -30.63 -52.98
CA SER A 532 26.44 -30.61 -52.75
C SER A 532 26.84 -31.16 -51.39
N VAL A 533 28.14 -31.48 -51.22
CA VAL A 533 28.68 -31.99 -49.96
C VAL A 533 28.50 -31.01 -48.79
N HIS A 534 28.63 -29.70 -49.02
CA HIS A 534 28.41 -28.68 -47.98
C HIS A 534 26.92 -28.51 -47.67
N GLY A 535 26.05 -28.55 -48.69
CA GLY A 535 24.61 -28.50 -48.48
C GLY A 535 24.06 -29.71 -47.75
N VAL A 536 24.58 -30.91 -48.01
CA VAL A 536 24.22 -32.12 -47.26
C VAL A 536 24.67 -32.03 -45.79
N ALA A 537 25.93 -31.66 -45.55
CA ALA A 537 26.45 -31.50 -44.19
C ALA A 537 25.67 -30.45 -43.38
N LEU A 538 25.42 -29.27 -43.96
CA LEU A 538 24.70 -28.19 -43.28
C LEU A 538 23.20 -28.48 -43.11
N LEU A 539 22.50 -28.86 -44.18
CA LEU A 539 21.03 -28.90 -44.21
C LEU A 539 20.44 -30.24 -43.78
N LYS A 540 21.15 -31.37 -44.00
CA LYS A 540 20.66 -32.70 -43.63
C LYS A 540 21.29 -33.21 -42.35
N GLU A 541 22.59 -33.00 -42.17
CA GLU A 541 23.31 -33.50 -40.99
C GLU A 541 23.34 -32.46 -39.85
N GLY A 542 23.03 -31.19 -40.15
CA GLY A 542 22.95 -30.11 -39.17
C GLY A 542 24.33 -29.61 -38.71
N ASP A 543 25.39 -29.88 -39.47
CA ASP A 543 26.74 -29.42 -39.14
C ASP A 543 26.91 -27.93 -39.46
N LEU A 544 26.85 -27.10 -38.43
CA LEU A 544 26.98 -25.64 -38.53
C LEU A 544 28.41 -25.17 -38.85
N SER A 545 29.40 -26.06 -38.83
CA SER A 545 30.76 -25.74 -39.30
C SER A 545 30.89 -25.85 -40.82
N ALA A 546 29.93 -26.49 -41.48
CA ALA A 546 29.87 -26.54 -42.93
C ALA A 546 29.48 -25.16 -43.49
N PRO A 547 30.17 -24.67 -44.54
CA PRO A 547 29.96 -23.33 -45.05
C PRO A 547 28.63 -23.21 -45.81
N ALA A 548 27.86 -22.17 -45.50
CA ALA A 548 26.65 -21.76 -46.20
C ALA A 548 26.98 -20.82 -47.38
N CYS A 549 25.95 -20.40 -48.12
CA CYS A 549 26.13 -19.58 -49.34
C CYS A 549 26.92 -18.29 -49.07
N ASN A 550 26.63 -17.62 -47.96
CA ASN A 550 27.27 -16.39 -47.52
C ASN A 550 28.74 -16.55 -47.08
N ASP A 551 29.19 -17.75 -46.71
CA ASP A 551 30.61 -17.97 -46.35
C ASP A 551 31.51 -17.89 -47.59
N CYS A 552 30.96 -18.24 -48.76
CA CYS A 552 31.65 -18.10 -50.03
C CYS A 552 31.38 -16.77 -50.73
N HIS A 553 30.15 -16.25 -50.63
CA HIS A 553 29.70 -15.05 -51.35
C HIS A 553 29.80 -13.75 -50.53
N GLY A 554 30.00 -13.85 -49.21
CA GLY A 554 29.94 -12.75 -48.25
C GLY A 554 28.52 -12.52 -47.69
N ASN A 555 28.45 -11.83 -46.54
CA ASN A 555 27.19 -11.47 -45.87
C ASN A 555 26.58 -10.18 -46.43
N HIS A 556 27.09 -9.03 -45.98
CA HIS A 556 26.60 -7.72 -46.40
C HIS A 556 27.41 -7.15 -47.58
N GLY A 557 28.59 -7.66 -47.91
CA GLY A 557 29.48 -7.12 -48.96
C GLY A 557 29.46 -7.86 -50.30
N VAL A 558 28.35 -8.52 -50.67
CA VAL A 558 28.32 -9.59 -51.69
C VAL A 558 28.85 -9.20 -53.07
N LEU A 559 29.89 -9.90 -53.52
CA LEU A 559 30.21 -10.20 -54.92
C LEU A 559 30.56 -11.69 -55.00
N PRO A 560 29.99 -12.49 -55.92
CA PRO A 560 30.42 -13.87 -56.10
C PRO A 560 31.93 -13.91 -56.39
N PRO A 561 32.70 -14.79 -55.74
CA PRO A 561 34.11 -14.91 -56.02
C PRO A 561 34.30 -15.27 -57.50
N GLY A 562 35.12 -14.50 -58.20
CA GLY A 562 35.52 -14.84 -59.56
C GLY A 562 36.41 -16.08 -59.59
N LEU A 563 36.62 -16.65 -60.78
CA LEU A 563 37.49 -17.83 -60.99
C LEU A 563 38.91 -17.70 -60.41
N ARG A 564 39.42 -16.47 -60.22
CA ARG A 564 40.75 -16.19 -59.64
C ARG A 564 40.76 -16.09 -58.10
N SER A 565 39.60 -15.91 -57.46
CA SER A 565 39.48 -15.77 -56.00
C SER A 565 38.87 -17.00 -55.33
N ILE A 566 38.40 -17.99 -56.10
CA ILE A 566 37.75 -19.19 -55.56
C ILE A 566 38.70 -20.04 -54.69
N SER A 567 39.97 -20.14 -55.07
CA SER A 567 40.99 -20.85 -54.28
C SER A 567 41.26 -20.18 -52.94
N PHE A 568 41.13 -18.85 -52.84
CA PHE A 568 41.31 -18.12 -51.57
C PHE A 568 40.13 -18.30 -50.62
N VAL A 569 38.92 -18.47 -51.16
CA VAL A 569 37.69 -18.73 -50.39
C VAL A 569 37.67 -20.18 -49.90
N CYS A 570 37.87 -21.15 -50.79
CA CYS A 570 37.95 -22.57 -50.39
C CYS A 570 39.14 -22.82 -49.44
N GLY A 571 40.25 -22.11 -49.67
CA GLY A 571 41.48 -22.18 -48.87
C GLY A 571 41.38 -21.70 -47.42
N GLN A 572 40.27 -21.06 -47.01
CA GLN A 572 40.05 -20.72 -45.60
C GLN A 572 39.75 -21.95 -44.74
N CYS A 573 39.32 -23.05 -45.36
CA CYS A 573 38.90 -24.27 -44.65
C CYS A 573 39.57 -25.55 -45.18
N HIS A 574 39.96 -25.61 -46.46
CA HIS A 574 40.59 -26.76 -47.11
C HIS A 574 41.99 -26.43 -47.63
#